data_AF-A0ABD2G1Y5-F1
#
_entry.id   AF-A0ABD2G1Y5-F1
#
_cell.length_a   1.000
_cell.length_b   1.000
_cell.length_c   1.000
_cell.angle_alpha   90.00
_cell.angle_beta   90.00
_cell.angle_gamma   90.00
#
_symmetry.space_group_name_H-M   'P 1'
#
loop_
_entity.id
_entity.type
_entity.pdbx_description
1 polymer ?
#
loop_
_entity_poly.entity_id
_entity_poly.type
_entity_poly.pdbx_seq_one_letter_code
_entity_poly.pdbx_strand_id
1 'polypeptide(L)'
;MCSNRIPDSGFLDWEVVASALKSDPSDLRELEVIVDLQDSEVEQLSSGLKSPNCRLKTLRLMNCRLSEISCSALISALKSNIHLRDLDLSYNDLQDSGVELLRDLLESPDCRLETLRIRGGETINAKIQKKCEY
;
A
#
# COMPACT_ATOMS: atom_id res chain seq x y z
N MET A 1 18.28 -11.56 -2.27
CA MET A 1 17.34 -10.43 -2.23
C MET A 1 16.59 -10.55 -0.93
N CYS A 2 16.87 -9.67 0.03
CA CYS A 2 16.32 -9.77 1.37
C CYS A 2 14.83 -9.41 1.31
N SER A 3 13.96 -10.42 1.25
CA SER A 3 12.53 -10.22 1.44
C SER A 3 12.33 -9.70 2.87
N ASN A 4 11.93 -8.44 3.02
CA ASN A 4 11.57 -7.85 4.31
C ASN A 4 10.16 -8.30 4.70
N ARG A 5 10.02 -9.63 4.82
CA ARG A 5 8.78 -10.29 5.18
C ARG A 5 8.61 -10.20 6.68
N ILE A 6 7.56 -9.54 7.13
CA ILE A 6 7.25 -9.41 8.55
C ILE A 6 6.68 -10.75 9.04
N PRO A 7 7.31 -11.46 10.01
CA PRO A 7 6.82 -12.74 10.50
C PRO A 7 5.56 -12.58 11.37
N ASP A 8 4.74 -13.64 11.36
CA ASP A 8 3.41 -13.71 11.95
C ASP A 8 3.46 -13.82 13.49
N SER A 9 2.83 -12.87 14.16
CA SER A 9 2.47 -12.83 15.59
C SER A 9 3.61 -12.93 16.63
N GLY A 10 3.78 -11.84 17.41
CA GLY A 10 4.60 -11.87 18.62
C GLY A 10 4.73 -10.51 19.31
N PHE A 11 5.44 -9.57 18.70
CA PHE A 11 5.76 -8.24 19.27
C PHE A 11 6.28 -7.31 18.15
N LEU A 12 5.56 -7.21 17.02
CA LEU A 12 5.93 -6.22 16.01
C LEU A 12 5.16 -4.93 16.29
N ASP A 13 5.83 -4.02 16.99
CA ASP A 13 5.38 -2.63 17.09
C ASP A 13 5.41 -2.01 15.69
N TRP A 14 4.23 -1.79 15.14
CA TRP A 14 4.11 -1.14 13.85
C TRP A 14 4.65 0.30 13.86
N GLU A 15 4.81 0.88 15.05
CA GLU A 15 5.53 2.11 15.28
C GLU A 15 7.01 2.00 14.88
N VAL A 16 7.64 0.84 15.13
CA VAL A 16 9.02 0.57 14.73
C VAL A 16 9.11 0.43 13.21
N VAL A 17 8.14 -0.25 12.58
CA VAL A 17 8.05 -0.35 11.11
C VAL A 17 7.87 1.04 10.49
N ALA A 18 6.95 1.84 11.01
CA ALA A 18 6.70 3.20 10.56
C ALA A 18 7.92 4.10 10.76
N SER A 19 8.63 3.95 11.88
CA SER A 19 9.88 4.68 12.16
C SER A 19 11.01 4.27 11.22
N ALA A 20 11.14 2.97 10.92
CA ALA A 20 12.10 2.47 9.94
C ALA A 20 11.79 2.98 8.52
N LEU A 21 10.51 3.08 8.14
CA LEU A 21 10.09 3.71 6.88
C LEU A 21 10.44 5.21 6.84
N LYS A 22 10.39 5.91 7.98
CA LYS A 22 10.73 7.33 8.10
C LYS A 22 12.24 7.59 8.05
N SER A 23 13.06 6.69 8.58
CA SER A 23 14.50 6.89 8.78
C SER A 23 15.38 6.57 7.55
N ASP A 24 14.83 6.67 6.33
CA ASP A 24 15.47 6.32 5.05
C ASP A 24 15.99 4.87 5.00
N PRO A 25 15.10 3.89 4.79
CA PRO A 25 15.52 2.51 4.61
C PRO A 25 16.08 2.36 3.20
N SER A 26 17.37 2.65 3.03
CA SER A 26 18.04 2.69 1.72
C SER A 26 17.90 1.38 0.92
N ASP A 27 17.64 0.27 1.61
CA ASP A 27 17.51 -1.07 1.04
C ASP A 27 16.06 -1.61 0.97
N LEU A 28 15.08 -0.93 1.57
CA LEU A 28 13.69 -1.43 1.62
C LEU A 28 12.92 -1.03 0.35
N ARG A 29 13.00 -1.89 -0.66
CA ARG A 29 12.28 -1.71 -1.93
C ARG A 29 10.91 -2.38 -1.95
N GLU A 30 10.75 -3.41 -1.13
CA GLU A 30 9.56 -4.25 -1.13
C GLU A 30 9.15 -4.52 0.32
N LEU A 31 7.87 -4.32 0.62
CA LEU A 31 7.25 -4.62 1.91
C LEU A 31 6.05 -5.53 1.66
N GLU A 32 6.05 -6.67 2.33
CA GLU A 32 4.97 -7.65 2.26
C GLU A 32 4.45 -7.93 3.66
N VAL A 33 3.14 -7.79 3.80
CA VAL A 33 2.38 -7.97 5.02
C VAL A 33 1.28 -8.97 4.70
N ILE A 34 1.29 -10.12 5.37
CA ILE A 34 0.36 -11.24 5.11
C ILE A 34 -0.57 -11.48 6.32
N VAL A 35 -0.50 -10.59 7.31
CA VAL A 35 -1.16 -10.74 8.61
C VAL A 35 -2.39 -9.86 8.69
N ASP A 36 -3.29 -10.20 9.61
CA ASP A 36 -4.53 -9.45 9.86
C ASP A 36 -4.19 -8.11 10.54
N LEU A 37 -3.95 -7.06 9.72
CA LEU A 37 -3.79 -5.69 10.21
C LEU A 37 -5.17 -5.12 10.58
N GLN A 38 -5.27 -4.53 11.75
CA GLN A 38 -6.37 -3.66 12.16
C GLN A 38 -6.16 -2.25 11.62
N ASP A 39 -7.19 -1.42 11.73
CA ASP A 39 -7.19 -0.03 11.27
C ASP A 39 -6.02 0.77 11.87
N SER A 40 -5.70 0.54 13.14
CA SER A 40 -4.63 1.25 13.85
C SER A 40 -3.23 0.93 13.30
N GLU A 41 -2.94 -0.33 12.93
CA GLU A 41 -1.66 -0.66 12.30
C GLU A 41 -1.57 -0.11 10.87
N VAL A 42 -2.67 -0.14 10.11
CA VAL A 42 -2.71 0.44 8.76
C VAL A 42 -2.47 1.96 8.79
N GLU A 43 -3.03 2.66 9.78
CA GLU A 43 -2.77 4.10 9.97
C GLU A 43 -1.30 4.38 10.24
N GLN A 44 -0.67 3.58 11.11
CA GLN A 44 0.75 3.72 11.38
C GLN A 44 1.60 3.40 10.14
N LEU A 45 1.22 2.41 9.32
CA LEU A 45 1.88 2.11 8.04
C LEU A 45 1.80 3.31 7.12
N SER A 46 0.60 3.86 7.00
CA SER A 46 0.29 4.99 6.16
C SER A 46 1.10 6.22 6.58
N SER A 47 1.31 6.43 7.89
CA SER A 47 2.20 7.46 8.41
C SER A 47 3.66 7.28 7.96
N GLY A 48 4.16 6.04 7.92
CA GLY A 48 5.49 5.72 7.41
C GLY A 48 5.61 5.94 5.89
N LEU A 49 4.61 5.48 5.13
CA LEU A 49 4.54 5.62 3.68
C LEU A 49 4.41 7.09 3.21
N LYS A 50 3.77 7.95 4.02
CA LYS A 50 3.70 9.41 3.78
C LYS A 50 5.06 10.10 3.84
N SER A 51 6.05 9.48 4.47
CA SER A 51 7.39 10.08 4.57
C SER A 51 8.01 10.23 3.18
N PRO A 52 8.56 11.41 2.84
CA PRO A 52 9.24 11.63 1.55
C PRO A 52 10.50 10.77 1.40
N ASN A 53 11.04 10.26 2.50
CA ASN A 53 12.20 9.36 2.50
C ASN A 53 11.81 7.90 2.21
N CYS A 54 10.52 7.59 2.10
CA CYS A 54 10.06 6.23 1.85
C CYS A 54 10.31 5.84 0.38
N ARG A 55 11.34 5.03 0.14
CA ARG A 55 11.73 4.55 -1.21
C ARG A 55 11.08 3.24 -1.62
N LEU A 56 9.99 2.87 -0.96
CA LEU A 56 9.27 1.62 -1.22
C LEU A 56 8.76 1.62 -2.67
N LYS A 57 9.01 0.54 -3.40
CA LYS A 57 8.54 0.34 -4.78
C LYS A 57 7.35 -0.61 -4.84
N THR A 58 7.34 -1.61 -3.96
CA THR A 58 6.30 -2.63 -3.94
C THR A 58 5.73 -2.77 -2.53
N LEU A 59 4.41 -2.65 -2.40
CA LEU A 59 3.67 -2.90 -1.18
C LEU A 59 2.68 -4.03 -1.43
N ARG A 60 2.74 -5.07 -0.60
CA ARG A 60 1.78 -6.17 -0.62
C ARG A 60 1.11 -6.25 0.74
N LEU A 61 -0.19 -6.02 0.79
CA LEU A 61 -1.03 -6.27 1.96
C LEU A 61 -1.96 -7.41 1.55
N MET A 62 -1.78 -8.57 2.15
CA MET A 62 -2.60 -9.75 1.89
C MET A 62 -3.24 -10.19 3.20
N ASN A 63 -4.51 -10.58 3.16
CA ASN A 63 -5.24 -11.09 4.32
C ASN A 63 -5.35 -10.08 5.49
N CYS A 64 -5.41 -8.79 5.18
CA CYS A 64 -5.69 -7.69 6.11
C CYS A 64 -7.18 -7.31 6.07
N ARG A 65 -7.74 -6.96 7.24
CA ARG A 65 -9.09 -6.38 7.35
C ARG A 65 -9.06 -4.88 7.11
N LEU A 66 -9.01 -4.49 5.84
CA LEU A 66 -9.03 -3.09 5.46
C LEU A 66 -10.46 -2.54 5.50
N SER A 67 -10.80 -1.76 6.53
CA SER A 67 -12.00 -0.92 6.54
C SER A 67 -11.89 0.25 5.56
N GLU A 68 -13.00 0.93 5.29
CA GLU A 68 -13.02 2.17 4.49
C GLU A 68 -12.06 3.25 5.05
N ILE A 69 -11.98 3.36 6.38
CA ILE A 69 -11.12 4.33 7.08
C ILE A 69 -9.65 4.01 6.78
N SER A 70 -9.27 2.74 6.95
CA SER A 70 -7.90 2.27 6.69
C SER A 70 -7.52 2.41 5.20
N CYS A 71 -8.46 2.15 4.28
CA CYS A 71 -8.27 2.36 2.84
C CYS A 71 -8.01 3.84 2.51
N SER A 72 -8.80 4.75 3.09
CA SER A 72 -8.62 6.19 2.90
C SER A 72 -7.26 6.67 3.44
N ALA A 73 -6.84 6.18 4.61
CA ALA A 73 -5.52 6.46 5.18
C ALA A 73 -4.38 5.98 4.26
N LEU A 74 -4.48 4.74 3.76
CA LEU A 74 -3.53 4.15 2.83
C LEU A 74 -3.44 4.98 1.55
N ILE A 75 -4.57 5.34 0.96
CA ILE A 75 -4.65 6.13 -0.27
C ILE A 75 -4.04 7.51 -0.11
N SER A 76 -4.32 8.18 1.01
CA SER A 76 -3.68 9.45 1.34
C SER A 76 -2.16 9.31 1.43
N ALA A 77 -1.65 8.19 1.95
CA ALA A 77 -0.23 7.91 1.96
C ALA A 77 0.36 7.64 0.58
N LEU A 78 -0.35 6.88 -0.25
CA LEU A 78 0.04 6.59 -1.62
C LEU A 78 0.10 7.85 -2.49
N LYS A 79 -0.81 8.81 -2.32
CA LYS A 79 -0.74 10.12 -3.00
C LYS A 79 0.53 10.88 -2.67
N SER A 80 0.97 10.82 -1.41
CA SER A 80 2.20 11.47 -0.96
C SER A 80 3.46 10.67 -1.31
N ASN A 81 3.32 9.39 -1.66
CA ASN A 81 4.44 8.50 -1.97
C ASN A 81 4.74 8.50 -3.47
N ILE A 82 5.84 9.12 -3.85
CA ILE A 82 6.24 9.27 -5.25
C ILE A 82 7.05 8.08 -5.81
N HIS A 83 7.35 7.09 -4.97
CA HIS A 83 8.27 5.99 -5.27
C HIS A 83 7.57 4.65 -5.50
N LEU A 84 6.36 4.48 -4.95
CA LEU A 84 5.60 3.24 -5.08
C LEU A 84 5.11 3.02 -6.50
N ARG A 85 5.34 1.81 -7.02
CA ARG A 85 4.99 1.35 -8.37
C ARG A 85 4.02 0.19 -8.35
N ASP A 86 4.12 -0.69 -7.37
CA ASP A 86 3.30 -1.90 -7.31
C ASP A 86 2.58 -1.97 -5.97
N LEU A 87 1.25 -2.07 -6.04
CA LEU A 87 0.40 -2.28 -4.88
C LEU A 87 -0.41 -3.56 -5.07
N ASP A 88 -0.28 -4.48 -4.12
CA ASP A 88 -1.01 -5.72 -4.08
C ASP A 88 -1.90 -5.75 -2.84
N LEU A 89 -3.21 -5.70 -3.06
CA LEU A 89 -4.23 -5.84 -2.02
C LEU A 89 -5.05 -7.13 -2.26
N SER A 90 -4.49 -8.10 -3.00
CA SER A 90 -5.14 -9.38 -3.21
C SER A 90 -5.38 -10.09 -1.88
N TYR A 91 -6.44 -10.89 -1.82
CA TYR A 91 -6.86 -11.59 -0.59
C TYR A 91 -7.28 -10.68 0.57
N ASN A 92 -7.54 -9.38 0.32
CA ASN A 92 -8.28 -8.54 1.26
C ASN A 92 -9.76 -8.48 0.87
N ASP A 93 -10.63 -8.38 1.87
CA ASP A 93 -12.06 -8.13 1.66
C ASP A 93 -12.32 -6.62 1.56
N LEU A 94 -11.87 -6.03 0.45
CA LEU A 94 -12.16 -4.63 0.13
C LEU A 94 -13.64 -4.51 -0.22
N GLN A 95 -14.35 -3.65 0.50
CA GLN A 95 -15.71 -3.24 0.13
C GLN A 95 -15.70 -2.40 -1.15
N ASP A 96 -16.85 -2.26 -1.81
CA ASP A 96 -17.00 -1.48 -3.05
C ASP A 96 -16.47 -0.03 -2.87
N SER A 97 -16.70 0.57 -1.71
CA SER A 97 -16.17 1.91 -1.36
C SER A 97 -14.64 1.96 -1.34
N GLY A 98 -13.97 0.92 -0.84
CA GLY A 98 -12.51 0.82 -0.87
C GLY A 98 -11.95 0.71 -2.29
N VAL A 99 -12.66 0.00 -3.18
CA VAL A 99 -12.31 -0.13 -4.60
C VAL A 99 -12.49 1.20 -5.34
N GLU A 100 -13.58 1.92 -5.09
CA GLU A 100 -13.81 3.26 -5.66
C GLU A 100 -12.69 4.23 -5.27
N LEU A 101 -12.31 4.27 -3.99
CA LEU A 101 -11.23 5.14 -3.53
C LEU A 101 -9.88 4.80 -4.22
N LEU A 102 -9.59 3.51 -4.44
CA LEU A 102 -8.39 3.09 -5.18
C LEU A 102 -8.44 3.52 -6.64
N ARG A 103 -9.62 3.48 -7.27
CA ARG A 103 -9.80 4.01 -8.64
C ARG A 103 -9.57 5.51 -8.69
N ASP A 104 -10.13 6.27 -7.74
CA ASP A 104 -9.91 7.72 -7.64
C ASP A 104 -8.43 8.06 -7.46
N LEU A 105 -7.69 7.22 -6.72
CA LEU A 105 -6.24 7.33 -6.62
C LEU A 105 -5.58 7.13 -7.99
N LEU A 106 -5.96 6.11 -8.76
CA LEU A 106 -5.38 5.85 -10.09
C LEU A 106 -5.70 6.95 -11.11
N GLU A 107 -6.87 7.57 -11.00
CA GLU A 107 -7.28 8.71 -11.81
C GLU A 107 -6.54 10.01 -11.40
N SER A 108 -5.94 10.05 -10.21
CA SER A 108 -5.16 11.19 -9.77
C SER A 108 -3.87 11.34 -10.59
N PRO A 109 -3.54 12.56 -11.08
CA PRO A 109 -2.34 12.80 -11.89
C PRO A 109 -1.05 12.48 -11.14
N ASP A 110 -1.07 12.64 -9.81
CA ASP A 110 0.05 12.40 -8.91
C ASP A 110 0.30 10.91 -8.67
N CYS A 111 -0.64 10.04 -9.07
CA CYS A 111 -0.49 8.62 -8.90
C CYS A 111 0.59 8.05 -9.84
N ARG A 112 1.54 7.36 -9.21
CA ARG A 112 2.74 6.80 -9.82
C ARG A 112 2.76 5.28 -9.83
N LEU A 113 1.67 4.67 -9.36
CA LEU A 113 1.44 3.24 -9.45
C LEU A 113 1.43 2.81 -10.92
N GLU A 114 2.05 1.67 -11.17
CA GLU A 114 2.07 0.98 -12.45
C GLU A 114 1.13 -0.22 -12.41
N THR A 115 1.13 -0.93 -11.28
CA THR A 115 0.30 -2.11 -11.05
C THR A 115 -0.49 -1.96 -9.76
N LEU A 116 -1.80 -2.15 -9.85
CA LEU A 116 -2.68 -2.35 -8.70
C LEU A 116 -3.34 -3.72 -8.83
N ARG A 117 -3.26 -4.54 -7.79
CA ARG A 117 -4.02 -5.80 -7.70
C ARG A 117 -5.06 -5.69 -6.59
N ILE A 118 -6.32 -5.87 -6.94
CA ILE A 118 -7.43 -5.98 -5.99
C ILE A 118 -8.09 -7.36 -6.18
N ARG A 119 -8.87 -7.81 -5.19
CA ARG A 119 -9.44 -9.16 -5.02
C ARG A 119 -9.81 -9.93 -6.31
N GLY A 120 -9.65 -11.27 -6.31
CA GLY A 120 -10.20 -12.15 -7.36
C GLY A 120 -9.37 -12.27 -8.65
N GLY A 121 -8.16 -11.73 -8.67
CA GLY A 121 -7.29 -11.73 -9.86
C GLY A 121 -7.49 -10.52 -10.76
N GLU A 122 -8.35 -9.57 -10.38
CA GLU A 122 -8.54 -8.32 -11.10
C GLU A 122 -7.29 -7.44 -10.94
N THR A 123 -6.45 -7.47 -11.98
CA THR A 123 -5.24 -6.66 -12.08
C THR A 123 -5.59 -5.39 -12.83
N ILE A 124 -5.67 -4.27 -12.13
CA ILE A 124 -5.83 -2.95 -12.73
C ILE A 124 -4.43 -2.43 -13.06
N ASN A 125 -4.10 -2.43 -14.35
CA ASN A 125 -2.84 -1.85 -14.80
C ASN A 125 -3.01 -0.32 -14.89
N ALA A 126 -2.49 0.39 -13.90
CA ALA A 126 -2.58 1.85 -13.80
C ALA A 126 -1.94 2.58 -15.00
N LYS A 127 -0.94 1.96 -15.65
CA LYS A 127 -0.36 2.49 -16.90
C LYS A 127 -1.31 2.36 -18.09
N ILE A 128 -2.16 1.33 -18.12
CA ILE A 128 -3.17 1.14 -19.18
C ILE A 128 -4.32 2.12 -18.97
N GLN A 129 -4.73 2.38 -17.73
CA GLN A 129 -5.78 3.36 -17.44
C GLN A 129 -5.39 4.78 -17.88
N LYS A 130 -4.13 5.20 -17.69
CA LYS A 130 -3.60 6.47 -18.24
C LYS A 130 -3.56 6.53 -19.78
N LYS A 131 -3.74 5.41 -20.48
CA LYS A 131 -3.73 5.31 -21.95
C LYS A 131 -5.14 5.29 -22.56
N CYS A 132 -6.20 5.20 -21.76
CA CYS A 132 -7.58 5.13 -22.23
C CYS A 132 -8.27 6.50 -22.37
N GLU A 133 -7.51 7.60 -22.39
CA GLU A 133 -8.01 8.91 -22.86
C GLU A 133 -7.60 9.13 -24.32
N TYR A 134 -8.39 8.64 -25.28
CA TYR A 134 -8.42 9.12 -26.67
C TYR A 134 -9.81 8.94 -27.27
#